data_AF-A0AB33SZI7-F1
#
_entry.id   AF-A0AB33SZI7-F1
#
_cell.length_a   1.000
_cell.length_b   1.000
_cell.length_c   1.000
_cell.angle_alpha   90.00
_cell.angle_beta   90.00
_cell.angle_gamma   90.00
#
_symmetry.space_group_name_H-M   'P 1'
#
loop_
_entity.id
_entity.type
_entity.pdbx_description
1 polymer ?
#
loop_
_entity_poly.entity_id
_entity_poly.type
_entity_poly.pdbx_seq_one_letter_code
_entity_poly.pdbx_strand_id
1 'polypeptide(L)'
;MNDEVEQSVAAYRQVARGIAREQGQSTATIIFAGISAEYLRRQEVGATVMDTHAETLLEVVCGDVLATSAVQEIGGLATIRVTNWVASNWNLVQDHADRLLALQGMLGGSVDTPQPERCYVVAAMECVATASDSTTADLAYGGAVAVARTRLGDRWYCLSAEDRDDVLAEVICGDPAWAAAAEELSEGRRGSVRGRVCRQWDEIARQVTEMEVIDTAERLVTVDSVAAGARYAMEEWLRRLPGLDPKAVAYGAAAAEGLARWRHRGGAKGDEELIMRGWAATDPTVTGALETMPAPVRETMVHIVRAMLPELASLN
;
A
#
# COMPACT_ATOMS: atom_id res chain seq x y z
N MET A 1 9.92 -0.83 1.92
CA MET A 1 9.33 -2.15 1.59
C MET A 1 10.21 -2.77 0.51
N ASN A 2 10.45 -4.09 0.51
CA ASN A 2 11.37 -4.73 -0.45
C ASN A 2 10.76 -4.71 -1.86
N ASP A 3 11.41 -4.13 -2.86
CA ASP A 3 10.88 -3.99 -4.23
C ASP A 3 10.49 -5.34 -4.85
N GLU A 4 11.20 -6.41 -4.48
CA GLU A 4 10.88 -7.80 -4.90
C GLU A 4 9.53 -8.28 -4.36
N VAL A 5 9.14 -7.86 -3.16
CA VAL A 5 7.86 -8.23 -2.55
C VAL A 5 6.71 -7.56 -3.28
N GLU A 6 6.83 -6.27 -3.59
CA GLU A 6 5.79 -5.54 -4.33
C GLU A 6 5.67 -6.05 -5.76
N GLN A 7 6.78 -6.36 -6.43
CA GLN A 7 6.75 -6.99 -7.75
C GLN A 7 6.05 -8.36 -7.69
N SER A 8 6.32 -9.16 -6.65
CA SER A 8 5.64 -10.44 -6.44
C SER A 8 4.14 -10.23 -6.24
N VAL A 9 3.73 -9.31 -5.35
CA VAL A 9 2.32 -8.99 -5.11
C VAL A 9 1.62 -8.53 -6.39
N ALA A 10 2.24 -7.64 -7.17
CA ALA A 10 1.71 -7.14 -8.43
C ALA A 10 1.50 -8.26 -9.46
N ALA A 11 2.45 -9.20 -9.57
CA ALA A 11 2.34 -10.34 -10.48
C ALA A 11 1.16 -11.26 -10.10
N TYR A 12 0.98 -11.58 -8.82
CA TYR A 12 -0.15 -12.40 -8.35
C TYR A 12 -1.49 -11.70 -8.58
N ARG A 13 -1.56 -10.39 -8.30
CA ARG A 13 -2.75 -9.56 -8.58
C ARG A 13 -3.09 -9.59 -10.09
N GLN A 14 -2.11 -9.41 -10.97
CA GLN A 14 -2.31 -9.43 -12.42
C GLN A 14 -2.78 -10.80 -12.93
N VAL A 15 -2.17 -11.89 -12.44
CA VAL A 15 -2.52 -13.25 -12.84
C VAL A 15 -3.93 -13.63 -12.42
N ALA A 16 -4.32 -13.34 -11.17
CA ALA A 16 -5.67 -13.65 -10.71
C ALA A 16 -6.73 -12.86 -11.51
N ARG A 17 -6.44 -11.61 -11.89
CA ARG A 17 -7.29 -10.83 -12.81
C ARG A 17 -7.38 -11.50 -14.18
N GLY A 18 -6.25 -11.95 -14.73
CA GLY A 18 -6.20 -12.67 -16.01
C GLY A 18 -7.07 -13.92 -16.01
N ILE A 19 -6.91 -14.79 -15.01
CA ILE A 19 -7.70 -16.04 -14.87
C ILE A 19 -9.19 -15.72 -14.72
N ALA A 20 -9.55 -14.75 -13.87
CA ALA A 20 -10.94 -14.35 -13.70
C ALA A 20 -11.56 -13.81 -15.01
N ARG A 21 -10.78 -13.05 -15.80
CA ARG A 21 -11.24 -12.55 -17.09
C ARG A 21 -11.45 -13.66 -18.11
N GLU A 22 -10.53 -14.63 -18.19
CA GLU A 22 -10.68 -15.80 -19.06
C GLU A 22 -11.95 -16.61 -18.74
N GLN A 23 -12.43 -16.53 -17.50
CA GLN A 23 -13.68 -17.13 -17.05
C GLN A 23 -14.92 -16.25 -17.27
N GLY A 24 -14.79 -15.12 -17.98
CA GLY A 24 -15.89 -14.23 -18.34
C GLY A 24 -16.55 -13.54 -17.16
N GLN A 25 -15.80 -13.27 -16.09
CA GLN A 25 -16.32 -12.55 -14.93
C GLN A 25 -16.50 -11.04 -15.22
N SER A 26 -17.30 -10.35 -14.40
CA SER A 26 -17.43 -8.89 -14.51
C SER A 26 -16.16 -8.17 -14.09
N THR A 27 -16.01 -6.91 -14.51
CA THR A 27 -14.86 -6.07 -14.15
C THR A 27 -14.66 -5.99 -12.64
N ALA A 28 -15.75 -5.82 -11.88
CA ALA A 28 -15.70 -5.76 -10.42
C ALA A 28 -15.20 -7.09 -9.81
N THR A 29 -15.67 -8.24 -10.31
CA THR A 29 -15.18 -9.55 -9.86
C THR A 29 -13.71 -9.77 -10.24
N ILE A 30 -13.29 -9.36 -11.44
CA ILE A 30 -11.89 -9.45 -11.91
C ILE A 30 -10.97 -8.65 -11.01
N ILE A 31 -11.32 -7.40 -10.72
CA ILE A 31 -10.54 -6.53 -9.82
C ILE A 31 -10.44 -7.19 -8.45
N PHE A 32 -11.56 -7.62 -7.88
CA PHE A 32 -11.58 -8.21 -6.55
C PHE A 32 -10.86 -9.58 -6.45
N ALA A 33 -10.82 -10.35 -7.54
CA ALA A 33 -9.98 -11.55 -7.63
C ALA A 33 -8.48 -11.19 -7.52
N GLY A 34 -8.05 -10.12 -8.19
CA GLY A 34 -6.71 -9.56 -8.02
C GLY A 34 -6.41 -9.12 -6.58
N ILE A 35 -7.35 -8.42 -5.95
CA ILE A 35 -7.25 -7.99 -4.54
C ILE A 35 -7.11 -9.19 -3.60
N SER A 36 -7.93 -10.23 -3.81
CA SER A 36 -7.85 -11.45 -3.02
C SER A 36 -6.49 -12.14 -3.18
N ALA A 37 -5.91 -12.13 -4.38
CA ALA A 37 -4.60 -12.72 -4.61
C ALA A 37 -3.45 -11.91 -3.98
N GLU A 38 -3.50 -10.58 -4.05
CA GLU A 38 -2.57 -9.73 -3.32
C GLU A 38 -2.65 -9.97 -1.81
N TYR A 39 -3.87 -9.97 -1.26
CA TYR A 39 -4.10 -10.21 0.16
C TYR A 39 -3.46 -11.54 0.61
N LEU A 40 -3.72 -12.64 -0.11
CA LEU A 40 -3.13 -13.94 0.19
C LEU A 40 -1.61 -13.93 0.05
N ARG A 41 -1.08 -13.24 -0.97
CA ARG A 41 0.37 -13.15 -1.18
C ARG A 41 1.06 -12.37 -0.08
N ARG A 42 0.52 -11.20 0.31
CA ARG A 42 1.04 -10.38 1.42
C ARG A 42 1.07 -11.19 2.73
N GLN A 43 0.05 -11.99 2.99
CA GLN A 43 0.05 -12.90 4.14
C GLN A 43 1.14 -13.98 4.06
N GLU A 44 1.26 -14.65 2.92
CA GLU A 44 2.22 -15.73 2.72
C GLU A 44 3.67 -15.27 2.95
N VAL A 45 4.02 -14.07 2.49
CA VAL A 45 5.38 -13.50 2.62
C VAL A 45 5.58 -12.67 3.89
N GLY A 46 4.57 -12.58 4.76
CA GLY A 46 4.63 -11.77 5.98
C GLY A 46 4.73 -10.27 5.74
N ALA A 47 4.27 -9.78 4.58
CA ALA A 47 4.22 -8.36 4.23
C ALA A 47 2.90 -7.71 4.65
N THR A 48 2.53 -7.91 5.91
CA THR A 48 1.39 -7.27 6.56
C THR A 48 1.76 -6.90 7.99
N VAL A 49 1.29 -5.74 8.45
CA VAL A 49 1.44 -5.28 9.84
C VAL A 49 0.20 -5.58 10.68
N MET A 50 -0.84 -6.14 10.08
CA MET A 50 -2.12 -6.43 10.70
C MET A 50 -2.10 -7.75 11.46
N ASP A 51 -2.84 -7.81 12.57
CA ASP A 51 -2.86 -8.98 13.46
C ASP A 51 -3.77 -10.10 12.94
N THR A 52 -4.77 -9.76 12.12
CA THR A 52 -5.74 -10.72 11.60
C THR A 52 -5.85 -10.72 10.07
N HIS A 53 -6.37 -11.84 9.56
CA HIS A 53 -6.67 -12.00 8.15
C HIS A 53 -7.71 -11.00 7.64
N ALA A 54 -8.73 -10.71 8.47
CA ALA A 54 -9.76 -9.76 8.11
C ALA A 54 -9.20 -8.33 8.01
N GLU A 55 -8.33 -7.94 8.95
CA GLU A 55 -7.68 -6.62 8.93
C GLU A 55 -6.76 -6.45 7.73
N THR A 56 -5.97 -7.49 7.37
CA THR A 56 -5.12 -7.42 6.17
C THR A 56 -5.98 -7.27 4.90
N LEU A 57 -7.09 -8.00 4.77
CA LEU A 57 -7.98 -7.85 3.62
C LEU A 57 -8.61 -6.45 3.57
N LEU A 58 -9.06 -5.93 4.72
CA LEU A 58 -9.64 -4.59 4.81
C LEU A 58 -8.60 -3.51 4.48
N GLU A 59 -7.36 -3.66 4.93
CA GLU A 59 -6.26 -2.75 4.58
C GLU A 59 -6.06 -2.68 3.07
N VAL A 60 -5.93 -3.83 2.40
CA VAL A 60 -5.75 -3.89 0.94
C VAL A 60 -6.97 -3.33 0.20
N VAL A 61 -8.19 -3.60 0.67
CA VAL A 61 -9.42 -3.10 0.03
C VAL A 61 -9.58 -1.59 0.22
N CYS A 62 -9.37 -1.08 1.43
CA CYS A 62 -9.55 0.33 1.74
C CYS A 62 -8.42 1.20 1.17
N GLY A 63 -7.23 0.63 0.94
CA GLY A 63 -6.11 1.32 0.30
C GLY A 63 -6.23 1.46 -1.22
N ASP A 64 -7.26 0.88 -1.85
CA ASP A 64 -7.43 0.88 -3.30
C ASP A 64 -8.87 1.28 -3.68
N VAL A 65 -9.01 2.43 -4.37
CA VAL A 65 -10.30 2.98 -4.80
C VAL A 65 -11.06 2.00 -5.71
N LEU A 66 -10.37 1.28 -6.59
CA LEU A 66 -11.01 0.25 -7.42
C LEU A 66 -11.48 -0.93 -6.58
N ALA A 67 -10.70 -1.35 -5.59
CA ALA A 67 -11.08 -2.45 -4.71
C ALA A 67 -12.34 -2.11 -3.91
N THR A 68 -12.41 -0.90 -3.36
CA THR A 68 -13.57 -0.43 -2.61
C THR A 68 -14.82 -0.39 -3.49
N SER A 69 -14.72 0.18 -4.71
CA SER A 69 -15.82 0.17 -5.69
C SER A 69 -16.24 -1.25 -6.05
N ALA A 70 -15.27 -2.14 -6.33
CA ALA A 70 -15.54 -3.52 -6.70
C ALA A 70 -16.31 -4.27 -5.60
N VAL A 71 -15.90 -4.13 -4.33
CA VAL A 71 -16.58 -4.75 -3.18
C VAL A 71 -18.01 -4.23 -3.02
N GLN A 72 -18.22 -2.92 -3.17
CA GLN A 72 -19.56 -2.32 -3.11
C GLN A 72 -20.47 -2.85 -4.22
N GLU A 73 -19.92 -3.03 -5.42
CA GLU A 73 -20.67 -3.47 -6.60
C GLU A 73 -21.02 -4.96 -6.56
N ILE A 74 -20.08 -5.84 -6.20
CA ILE A 74 -20.35 -7.29 -6.14
C ILE A 74 -21.10 -7.71 -4.87
N GLY A 75 -20.94 -6.94 -3.78
CA GLY A 75 -21.54 -7.20 -2.47
C GLY A 75 -20.86 -8.30 -1.66
N GLY A 76 -21.04 -8.25 -0.33
CA GLY A 76 -20.24 -9.05 0.62
C GLY A 76 -20.28 -10.57 0.45
N LEU A 77 -21.41 -11.15 0.03
CA LEU A 77 -21.47 -12.60 -0.23
C LEU A 77 -20.62 -12.98 -1.46
N ALA A 78 -20.63 -12.17 -2.51
CA ALA A 78 -19.81 -12.41 -3.69
C ALA A 78 -18.33 -12.18 -3.37
N THR A 79 -17.99 -11.17 -2.58
CA THR A 79 -16.65 -10.96 -2.01
C THR A 79 -16.12 -12.24 -1.37
N ILE A 80 -16.86 -12.85 -0.44
CA ILE A 80 -16.46 -14.12 0.21
C ILE A 80 -16.28 -15.25 -0.82
N ARG A 81 -17.20 -15.37 -1.79
CA ARG A 81 -17.12 -16.39 -2.84
C ARG A 81 -15.87 -16.24 -3.71
N VAL A 82 -15.53 -15.01 -4.11
CA VAL A 82 -14.35 -14.73 -4.94
C VAL A 82 -13.08 -15.00 -4.15
N THR A 83 -12.98 -14.57 -2.89
CA THR A 83 -11.82 -14.87 -2.03
C THR A 83 -11.63 -16.38 -1.86
N ASN A 84 -12.71 -17.12 -1.58
CA ASN A 84 -12.66 -18.58 -1.48
C ASN A 84 -12.27 -19.23 -2.82
N TRP A 85 -12.77 -18.71 -3.94
CA TRP A 85 -12.40 -19.19 -5.27
C TRP A 85 -10.90 -18.98 -5.55
N VAL A 86 -10.34 -17.79 -5.27
CA VAL A 86 -8.90 -17.53 -5.42
C VAL A 86 -8.09 -18.47 -4.52
N ALA A 87 -8.47 -18.60 -3.24
CA ALA A 87 -7.78 -19.50 -2.31
C ALA A 87 -7.84 -20.97 -2.75
N SER A 88 -8.98 -21.43 -3.27
CA SER A 88 -9.14 -22.81 -3.77
C SER A 88 -8.33 -23.07 -5.05
N ASN A 89 -8.06 -22.02 -5.83
CA ASN A 89 -7.27 -22.08 -7.06
C ASN A 89 -5.85 -21.50 -6.85
N TRP A 90 -5.38 -21.41 -5.61
CA TRP A 90 -4.13 -20.72 -5.29
C TRP A 90 -2.92 -21.30 -6.03
N ASN A 91 -2.84 -22.62 -6.14
CA ASN A 91 -1.76 -23.29 -6.89
C ASN A 91 -1.72 -22.86 -8.36
N LEU A 92 -2.88 -22.65 -8.99
CA LEU A 92 -2.94 -22.18 -10.38
C LEU A 92 -2.46 -20.73 -10.50
N VAL A 93 -2.88 -19.87 -9.56
CA VAL A 93 -2.43 -18.48 -9.49
C VAL A 93 -0.91 -18.41 -9.29
N GLN A 94 -0.39 -19.20 -8.34
CA GLN A 94 1.04 -19.28 -8.05
C GLN A 94 1.85 -19.76 -9.27
N ASP A 95 1.46 -20.87 -9.90
CA ASP A 95 2.13 -21.40 -11.08
C ASP A 95 2.23 -20.36 -12.22
N HIS A 96 1.16 -19.59 -12.42
CA HIS A 96 1.12 -18.55 -13.45
C HIS A 96 1.92 -17.30 -13.04
N ALA A 97 1.89 -16.91 -11.77
CA ALA A 97 2.65 -15.79 -11.25
C ALA A 97 4.16 -16.06 -11.30
N ASP A 98 4.59 -17.27 -10.93
CA ASP A 98 6.00 -17.68 -10.98
C ASP A 98 6.53 -17.65 -12.42
N ARG A 99 5.73 -18.10 -13.41
CA ARG A 99 6.09 -18.00 -14.83
C ARG A 99 6.20 -16.55 -15.29
N LEU A 100 5.26 -15.71 -14.87
CA LEU A 100 5.24 -14.29 -15.21
C LEU A 100 6.49 -13.57 -14.64
N LEU A 101 6.83 -13.83 -13.38
CA LEU A 101 8.04 -13.31 -12.73
C LEU A 101 9.32 -13.83 -13.41
N ALA A 102 9.37 -15.10 -13.79
CA ALA A 102 10.51 -15.66 -14.53
C ALA A 102 10.72 -14.98 -15.88
N LEU A 103 9.64 -14.76 -16.65
CA LEU A 103 9.70 -14.05 -17.93
C LEU A 103 10.20 -12.60 -17.76
N GLN A 104 9.77 -11.93 -16.70
CA GLN A 104 10.25 -10.58 -16.38
C GLN A 104 11.73 -10.53 -16.04
N GLY A 105 12.19 -11.48 -15.23
CA GLY A 105 13.62 -11.62 -14.91
C GLY A 105 14.47 -11.83 -16.17
N MET A 106 13.94 -12.52 -17.19
CA MET A 106 14.61 -12.71 -18.48
C MET A 106 14.58 -11.47 -19.38
N LEU A 107 13.48 -10.73 -19.39
CA LEU A 107 13.27 -9.56 -20.26
C LEU A 107 13.77 -8.24 -19.66
N GLY A 108 14.17 -8.24 -18.39
CA GLY A 108 14.64 -7.05 -17.68
C GLY A 108 13.56 -5.99 -17.45
N GLY A 109 12.28 -6.37 -17.53
CA GLY A 109 11.13 -5.48 -17.33
C GLY A 109 10.37 -5.80 -16.05
N SER A 110 9.82 -4.79 -15.38
CA SER A 110 8.85 -4.96 -14.29
C SER A 110 7.41 -4.87 -14.82
N VAL A 111 6.45 -5.50 -14.14
CA VAL A 111 4.99 -5.28 -14.37
C VAL A 111 4.58 -3.87 -14.01
N ASP A 112 5.40 -3.20 -13.21
CA ASP A 112 4.99 -1.99 -12.54
C ASP A 112 4.83 -0.86 -13.53
N THR A 113 3.56 -0.46 -13.72
CA THR A 113 3.18 0.85 -14.18
C THR A 113 4.08 1.87 -13.48
N PRO A 114 4.88 2.66 -14.22
CA PRO A 114 5.80 3.63 -13.63
C PRO A 114 5.10 4.43 -12.54
N GLN A 115 5.80 4.69 -11.42
CA GLN A 115 5.20 5.38 -10.28
C GLN A 115 4.40 6.66 -10.66
N PRO A 116 4.87 7.52 -11.59
CA PRO A 116 4.08 8.67 -12.03
C PRO A 116 2.74 8.26 -12.65
N GLU A 117 2.70 7.21 -13.49
CA GLU A 117 1.47 6.71 -14.10
C GLU A 117 0.47 6.22 -13.04
N ARG A 118 0.93 5.63 -11.92
CA ARG A 118 0.05 5.17 -10.82
C ARG A 118 -0.72 6.30 -10.16
N CYS A 119 -0.06 7.42 -9.86
CA CYS A 119 -0.74 8.58 -9.24
C CYS A 119 -1.82 9.14 -10.18
N TYR A 120 -1.54 9.25 -11.48
CA TYR A 120 -2.52 9.68 -12.48
C TYR A 120 -3.72 8.72 -12.58
N VAL A 121 -3.48 7.41 -12.47
CA VAL A 121 -4.54 6.40 -12.45
C VAL A 121 -5.48 6.60 -11.27
N VAL A 122 -4.92 6.74 -10.05
CA VAL A 122 -5.72 6.93 -8.83
C VAL A 122 -6.53 8.23 -8.89
N ALA A 123 -5.90 9.37 -9.20
CA ALA A 123 -6.60 10.65 -9.33
C ALA A 123 -7.73 10.60 -10.39
N ALA A 124 -7.49 9.93 -11.52
CA ALA A 124 -8.51 9.76 -12.54
C ALA A 124 -9.68 8.89 -12.07
N MET A 125 -9.42 7.82 -11.31
CA MET A 125 -10.45 6.97 -10.72
C MET A 125 -11.29 7.75 -9.71
N GLU A 126 -10.67 8.51 -8.82
CA GLU A 126 -11.37 9.37 -7.86
C GLU A 126 -12.22 10.43 -8.58
N CYS A 127 -11.67 11.06 -9.62
CA CYS A 127 -12.40 12.00 -10.45
C CYS A 127 -13.62 11.36 -11.13
N VAL A 128 -13.49 10.14 -11.66
CA VAL A 128 -14.62 9.40 -12.23
C VAL A 128 -15.64 9.07 -11.15
N ALA A 129 -15.20 8.56 -9.99
CA ALA A 129 -16.04 8.16 -8.87
C ALA A 129 -16.95 9.28 -8.32
N THR A 130 -16.61 10.56 -8.56
CA THR A 130 -17.50 11.69 -8.22
C THR A 130 -18.85 11.66 -8.94
N ALA A 131 -19.02 10.89 -10.04
CA ALA A 131 -20.34 10.65 -10.62
C ALA A 131 -21.13 9.68 -9.75
N SER A 132 -22.36 10.06 -9.41
CA SER A 132 -23.28 9.25 -8.60
C SER A 132 -23.64 7.89 -9.21
N ASP A 133 -23.41 7.70 -10.51
CA ASP A 133 -23.73 6.50 -11.28
C ASP A 133 -22.48 5.77 -11.80
N SER A 134 -21.30 6.05 -11.25
CA SER A 134 -20.05 5.41 -11.69
C SER A 134 -20.00 3.95 -11.27
N THR A 135 -19.67 3.08 -12.21
CA THR A 135 -19.40 1.66 -11.93
C THR A 135 -17.90 1.40 -11.81
N THR A 136 -17.52 0.25 -11.27
CA THR A 136 -16.12 -0.18 -11.21
C THR A 136 -15.47 -0.22 -12.60
N ALA A 137 -16.24 -0.58 -13.64
CA ALA A 137 -15.79 -0.52 -15.02
C ALA A 137 -15.52 0.92 -15.49
N ASP A 138 -16.34 1.91 -15.11
CA ASP A 138 -16.08 3.32 -15.42
C ASP A 138 -14.75 3.79 -14.81
N LEU A 139 -14.49 3.44 -13.54
CA LEU A 139 -13.27 3.81 -12.83
C LEU A 139 -12.04 3.17 -13.49
N ALA A 140 -12.09 1.86 -13.76
CA ALA A 140 -11.00 1.11 -14.38
C ALA A 140 -10.67 1.66 -15.77
N TYR A 141 -11.70 1.94 -16.59
CA TYR A 141 -11.51 2.56 -17.91
C TYR A 141 -10.96 3.99 -17.80
N GLY A 142 -11.41 4.76 -16.80
CA GLY A 142 -10.85 6.09 -16.51
C GLY A 142 -9.35 6.07 -16.21
N GLY A 143 -8.90 5.07 -15.44
CA GLY A 143 -7.49 4.80 -15.21
C GLY A 143 -6.70 4.53 -16.50
N ALA A 144 -7.22 3.67 -17.38
CA ALA A 144 -6.59 3.39 -18.67
C ALA A 144 -6.46 4.66 -19.54
N VAL A 145 -7.49 5.50 -19.58
CA VAL A 145 -7.45 6.79 -20.29
C VAL A 145 -6.37 7.70 -19.70
N ALA A 146 -6.23 7.74 -18.37
CA ALA A 146 -5.21 8.53 -17.70
C ALA A 146 -3.80 8.07 -18.08
N VAL A 147 -3.53 6.76 -18.09
CA VAL A 147 -2.23 6.21 -18.51
C VAL A 147 -1.93 6.56 -19.97
N ALA A 148 -2.88 6.31 -20.87
CA ALA A 148 -2.69 6.63 -22.29
C ALA A 148 -2.38 8.13 -22.48
N ARG A 149 -3.06 8.98 -21.73
CA ARG A 149 -2.83 10.43 -21.75
C ARG A 149 -1.48 10.83 -21.17
N THR A 150 -1.08 10.25 -20.05
CA THR A 150 0.25 10.48 -19.44
C THR A 150 1.38 10.08 -20.40
N ARG A 151 1.26 8.93 -21.07
CA ARG A 151 2.26 8.45 -22.06
C ARG A 151 2.36 9.35 -23.29
N LEU A 152 1.25 9.94 -23.70
CA LEU A 152 1.21 10.87 -24.83
C LEU A 152 1.72 12.27 -24.45
N GLY A 153 1.53 12.69 -23.19
CA GLY A 153 1.94 13.99 -22.68
C GLY A 153 1.37 15.15 -23.50
N ASP A 154 2.19 16.15 -23.77
CA ASP A 154 1.81 17.33 -24.57
C ASP A 154 1.34 16.98 -25.99
N ARG A 155 1.77 15.82 -26.52
CA ARG A 155 1.35 15.36 -27.84
C ARG A 155 -0.13 14.99 -27.89
N TRP A 156 -0.78 14.78 -26.74
CA TRP A 156 -2.19 14.43 -26.69
C TRP A 156 -3.01 15.35 -27.59
N TYR A 157 -2.87 16.67 -27.44
CA TYR A 157 -3.71 17.64 -28.16
C TYR A 157 -3.44 17.74 -29.66
N CYS A 158 -2.24 17.38 -30.12
CA CYS A 158 -1.88 17.48 -31.53
C CYS A 158 -2.07 16.16 -32.31
N LEU A 159 -2.39 15.06 -31.63
CA LEU A 159 -2.69 13.77 -32.26
C LEU A 159 -4.13 13.68 -32.75
N SER A 160 -4.35 12.85 -33.77
CA SER A 160 -5.69 12.50 -34.24
C SER A 160 -6.44 11.67 -33.18
N ALA A 161 -7.74 11.49 -33.35
CA ALA A 161 -8.50 10.60 -32.48
C ALA A 161 -8.04 9.14 -32.62
N GLU A 162 -7.69 8.72 -33.84
CA GLU A 162 -7.21 7.37 -34.14
C GLU A 162 -5.88 7.07 -33.43
N ASP A 163 -4.90 7.97 -33.52
CA ASP A 163 -3.61 7.79 -32.84
C ASP A 163 -3.75 7.73 -31.30
N ARG A 164 -4.70 8.47 -30.73
CA ARG A 164 -4.98 8.41 -29.29
C ARG A 164 -5.64 7.10 -28.90
N ASP A 165 -6.53 6.60 -29.75
CA ASP A 165 -7.26 5.37 -29.52
C ASP A 165 -6.34 4.14 -29.69
N ASP A 166 -5.33 4.21 -30.57
CA ASP A 166 -4.28 3.19 -30.68
C ASP A 166 -3.46 3.04 -29.39
N VAL A 167 -3.00 4.16 -28.80
CA VAL A 167 -2.27 4.13 -27.52
C VAL A 167 -3.17 3.65 -26.39
N LEU A 168 -4.44 4.07 -26.38
CA LEU A 168 -5.41 3.58 -25.39
C LEU A 168 -5.66 2.08 -25.54
N ALA A 169 -5.75 1.57 -26.77
CA ALA A 169 -5.89 0.13 -27.02
C ALA A 169 -4.67 -0.66 -26.53
N GLU A 170 -3.45 -0.16 -26.77
CA GLU A 170 -2.22 -0.76 -26.23
C GLU A 170 -2.24 -0.82 -24.70
N VAL A 171 -2.59 0.29 -24.04
CA VAL A 171 -2.73 0.37 -22.58
C VAL A 171 -3.75 -0.63 -22.08
N ILE A 172 -4.94 -0.68 -22.69
CA ILE A 172 -6.02 -1.60 -22.34
C ILE A 172 -5.56 -3.06 -22.47
N CYS A 173 -4.88 -3.42 -23.56
CA CYS A 173 -4.38 -4.78 -23.77
C CYS A 173 -3.34 -5.21 -22.72
N GLY A 174 -2.66 -4.27 -22.07
CA GLY A 174 -1.65 -4.52 -21.04
C GLY A 174 -2.18 -4.94 -19.67
N ASP A 175 -3.44 -4.61 -19.33
CA ASP A 175 -4.03 -4.93 -18.02
C ASP A 175 -5.39 -5.64 -18.17
N PRO A 176 -5.56 -6.86 -17.60
CA PRO A 176 -6.83 -7.59 -17.69
C PRO A 176 -8.04 -6.83 -17.12
N ALA A 177 -7.88 -6.00 -16.09
CA ALA A 177 -8.97 -5.21 -15.53
C ALA A 177 -9.41 -4.09 -16.48
N TRP A 178 -8.46 -3.40 -17.14
CA TRP A 178 -8.81 -2.35 -18.11
C TRP A 178 -9.45 -2.92 -19.36
N ALA A 179 -8.99 -4.08 -19.81
CA ALA A 179 -9.60 -4.77 -20.94
C ALA A 179 -11.00 -5.28 -20.63
N ALA A 180 -11.25 -5.84 -19.44
CA ALA A 180 -12.59 -6.20 -19.01
C ALA A 180 -13.52 -4.97 -18.94
N ALA A 181 -13.02 -3.86 -18.39
CA ALA A 181 -13.78 -2.61 -18.35
C ALA A 181 -14.14 -2.11 -19.76
N ALA A 182 -13.19 -2.16 -20.70
CA ALA A 182 -13.41 -1.76 -22.07
C ALA A 182 -14.44 -2.64 -22.78
N GLU A 183 -14.45 -3.95 -22.51
CA GLU A 183 -15.42 -4.91 -23.04
C GLU A 183 -16.83 -4.73 -22.45
N GLU A 184 -16.91 -4.44 -21.15
CA GLU A 184 -18.16 -4.29 -20.41
C GLU A 184 -18.89 -2.98 -20.73
N LEU A 185 -18.14 -1.88 -20.92
CA LEU A 185 -18.73 -0.58 -21.20
C LEU A 185 -19.20 -0.48 -22.65
N SER A 186 -20.32 0.22 -22.87
CA SER A 186 -20.73 0.61 -24.23
C SER A 186 -19.82 1.71 -24.80
N GLU A 187 -19.76 1.84 -26.12
CA GLU A 187 -18.95 2.88 -26.78
C GLU A 187 -19.32 4.30 -26.30
N GLY A 188 -20.62 4.59 -26.15
CA GLY A 188 -21.09 5.87 -25.63
C GLY A 188 -20.64 6.12 -24.18
N ARG A 189 -20.63 5.08 -23.33
CA ARG A 189 -20.15 5.19 -21.94
C ARG A 189 -18.63 5.38 -21.90
N ARG A 190 -17.87 4.62 -22.69
CA ARG A 190 -16.42 4.82 -22.89
C ARG A 190 -16.09 6.25 -23.33
N GLY A 191 -16.84 6.78 -24.30
CA GLY A 191 -16.72 8.16 -24.75
C GLY A 191 -17.01 9.18 -23.64
N SER A 192 -18.03 8.93 -22.82
CA SER A 192 -18.38 9.78 -21.67
C SER A 192 -17.28 9.81 -20.61
N VAL A 193 -16.77 8.64 -20.21
CA VAL A 193 -15.67 8.50 -19.23
C VAL A 193 -14.40 9.17 -19.75
N ARG A 194 -14.00 8.88 -20.99
CA ARG A 194 -12.85 9.54 -21.65
C ARG A 194 -12.99 11.05 -21.67
N GLY A 195 -14.18 11.55 -22.03
CA GLY A 195 -14.48 12.98 -22.03
C GLY A 195 -14.41 13.61 -20.65
N ARG A 196 -14.83 12.91 -19.59
CA ARG A 196 -14.71 13.36 -18.20
C ARG A 196 -13.25 13.50 -17.77
N VAL A 197 -12.45 12.44 -17.93
CA VAL A 197 -11.01 12.45 -17.57
C VAL A 197 -10.29 13.57 -18.31
N CYS A 198 -10.55 13.75 -19.61
CA CYS A 198 -9.91 14.81 -20.39
C CYS A 198 -10.32 16.23 -19.95
N ARG A 199 -11.59 16.45 -19.60
CA ARG A 199 -12.08 17.77 -19.13
C ARG A 199 -11.55 18.13 -17.75
N GLN A 200 -11.30 17.14 -16.90
CA GLN A 200 -10.82 17.32 -15.53
C GLN A 200 -9.30 17.11 -15.40
N TRP A 201 -8.57 17.11 -16.53
CA TRP A 201 -7.16 16.75 -16.51
C TRP A 201 -6.30 17.66 -15.63
N ASP A 202 -6.55 18.97 -15.64
CA ASP A 202 -5.78 19.92 -14.83
C ASP A 202 -5.99 19.68 -13.33
N GLU A 203 -7.21 19.30 -12.95
CA GLU A 203 -7.54 18.92 -11.57
C GLU A 203 -6.88 17.58 -11.18
N ILE A 204 -6.90 16.60 -12.07
CA ILE A 204 -6.19 15.32 -11.89
C ILE A 204 -4.68 15.57 -11.70
N ALA A 205 -4.06 16.40 -12.55
CA ALA A 205 -2.64 16.72 -12.46
C ALA A 205 -2.29 17.46 -11.15
N ARG A 206 -3.19 18.34 -10.68
CA ARG A 206 -3.05 19.00 -9.37
C ARG A 206 -3.07 17.97 -8.23
N GLN A 207 -4.03 17.04 -8.24
CA GLN A 207 -4.11 15.97 -7.23
C GLN A 207 -2.89 15.05 -7.25
N VAL A 208 -2.36 14.73 -8.43
CA VAL A 208 -1.10 13.98 -8.58
C VAL A 208 0.06 14.70 -7.90
N THR A 209 0.18 16.01 -8.10
CA THR A 209 1.23 16.80 -7.46
C THR A 209 1.11 16.73 -5.93
N GLU A 210 -0.10 16.77 -5.38
CA GLU A 210 -0.35 16.64 -3.94
C GLU A 210 0.00 15.24 -3.42
N MET A 211 -0.37 14.19 -4.14
CA MET A 211 -0.02 12.81 -3.81
C MET A 211 1.50 12.56 -3.85
N GLU A 212 2.20 13.12 -4.84
CA GLU A 212 3.66 13.00 -4.93
C GLU A 212 4.37 13.71 -3.77
N VAL A 213 3.82 14.83 -3.28
CA VAL A 213 4.34 15.52 -2.08
C VAL A 213 4.16 14.65 -0.83
N ILE A 214 2.99 14.02 -0.68
CA ILE A 214 2.71 13.11 0.46
C ILE A 214 3.61 11.88 0.40
N ASP A 215 3.70 11.20 -0.76
CA ASP A 215 4.59 10.03 -0.93
C ASP A 215 6.05 10.39 -0.69
N THR A 216 6.49 11.58 -1.14
CA THR A 216 7.85 12.07 -0.82
C THR A 216 8.02 12.29 0.68
N ALA A 217 7.03 12.88 1.37
CA ALA A 217 7.09 13.08 2.82
C ALA A 217 7.10 11.74 3.60
N GLU A 218 6.31 10.75 3.17
CA GLU A 218 6.29 9.40 3.76
C GLU A 218 7.60 8.65 3.52
N ARG A 219 8.19 8.75 2.33
CA ARG A 219 9.52 8.18 2.03
C ARG A 219 10.64 8.85 2.80
N LEU A 220 10.47 10.12 3.16
CA LEU A 220 11.41 10.86 4.00
C LEU A 220 11.24 10.54 5.50
N VAL A 221 10.33 9.65 5.89
CA VAL A 221 10.29 9.08 7.24
C VAL A 221 11.52 8.19 7.44
N THR A 222 12.61 8.83 7.87
CA THR A 222 13.88 8.18 8.17
C THR A 222 13.80 7.37 9.47
N VAL A 223 14.70 6.39 9.62
CA VAL A 223 14.94 5.70 10.90
C VAL A 223 15.11 6.72 12.03
N ASP A 224 15.77 7.86 11.76
CA ASP A 224 16.02 8.90 12.75
C ASP A 224 14.75 9.67 13.15
N SER A 225 13.83 9.96 12.22
CA SER A 225 12.55 10.61 12.56
C SER A 225 11.63 9.68 13.33
N VAL A 226 11.57 8.39 12.98
CA VAL A 226 10.80 7.38 13.73
C VAL A 226 11.37 7.21 15.14
N ALA A 227 12.69 7.13 15.26
CA ALA A 227 13.38 7.00 16.53
C ALA A 227 13.18 8.24 17.43
N ALA A 228 13.30 9.45 16.87
CA ALA A 228 13.05 10.69 17.59
C ALA A 228 11.59 10.82 18.06
N GLY A 229 10.63 10.42 17.21
CA GLY A 229 9.22 10.38 17.58
C GLY A 229 8.93 9.41 18.73
N ALA A 230 9.47 8.19 18.66
CA ALA A 230 9.35 7.20 19.72
C ALA A 230 9.95 7.68 21.06
N ARG A 231 11.14 8.31 21.00
CA ARG A 231 11.79 8.91 22.16
C ARG A 231 10.91 9.98 22.79
N TYR A 232 10.43 10.93 21.98
CA TYR A 232 9.62 12.05 22.44
C TYR A 232 8.28 11.59 23.05
N ALA A 233 7.56 10.70 22.37
CA ALA A 233 6.28 10.19 22.83
C ALA A 233 6.42 9.45 24.17
N MET A 234 7.46 8.61 24.30
CA MET A 234 7.73 7.89 25.55
C MET A 234 8.14 8.84 26.67
N GLU A 235 9.01 9.80 26.38
CA GLU A 235 9.45 10.80 27.36
C GLU A 235 8.26 11.63 27.90
N GLU A 236 7.41 12.13 27.00
CA GLU A 236 6.23 12.91 27.33
C GLU A 236 5.22 12.08 28.15
N TRP A 237 4.99 10.83 27.78
CA TRP A 237 4.11 9.94 28.55
C TRP A 237 4.66 9.65 29.95
N LEU A 238 5.95 9.32 30.07
CA LEU A 238 6.59 9.03 31.36
C LEU A 238 6.61 10.25 32.28
N ARG A 239 6.80 11.47 31.76
CA ARG A 239 6.75 12.72 32.56
C ARG A 239 5.38 12.98 33.19
N ARG A 240 4.30 12.43 32.62
CA ARG A 240 2.94 12.57 33.17
C ARG A 240 2.70 11.64 34.36
N LEU A 241 3.57 10.67 34.60
CA LEU A 241 3.47 9.77 35.75
C LEU A 241 4.02 10.45 37.02
N PRO A 242 3.21 10.62 38.08
CA PRO A 242 3.63 11.30 39.28
C PRO A 242 4.71 10.50 40.03
N GLY A 243 5.78 11.19 40.44
CA GLY A 243 6.85 10.62 41.28
C GLY A 243 7.89 9.78 40.54
N LEU A 244 7.86 9.74 39.20
CA LEU A 244 8.88 9.04 38.43
C LEU A 244 10.19 9.86 38.39
N ASP A 245 11.32 9.20 38.68
CA ASP A 245 12.65 9.82 38.63
C ASP A 245 12.96 10.27 37.19
N PRO A 246 13.42 11.53 36.96
CA PRO A 246 13.87 12.01 35.65
C PRO A 246 14.89 11.08 34.97
N LYS A 247 15.72 10.36 35.74
CA LYS A 247 16.64 9.36 35.22
C LYS A 247 15.91 8.17 34.59
N ALA A 248 14.83 7.71 35.21
CA ALA A 248 14.00 6.63 34.68
C ALA A 248 13.25 7.07 33.42
N VAL A 249 12.78 8.32 33.38
CA VAL A 249 12.21 8.95 32.18
C VAL A 249 13.20 8.93 31.02
N ALA A 250 14.43 9.43 31.25
CA ALA A 250 15.47 9.48 30.22
C ALA A 250 15.87 8.07 29.73
N TYR A 251 15.98 7.11 30.65
CA TYR A 251 16.27 5.71 30.30
C TYR A 251 15.14 5.10 29.46
N GLY A 252 13.87 5.30 29.83
CA GLY A 252 12.73 4.81 29.07
C GLY A 252 12.64 5.42 27.67
N ALA A 253 12.91 6.73 27.54
CA ALA A 253 12.95 7.41 26.25
C ALA A 253 14.06 6.87 25.33
N ALA A 254 15.27 6.64 25.87
CA ALA A 254 16.38 6.06 25.11
C ALA A 254 16.13 4.60 24.72
N ALA A 255 15.51 3.81 25.61
CA ALA A 255 15.08 2.46 25.29
C ALA A 255 14.02 2.43 24.17
N ALA A 256 13.05 3.35 24.19
CA ALA A 256 12.04 3.49 23.13
C ALA A 256 12.67 3.84 21.77
N GLU A 257 13.66 4.73 21.76
CA GLU A 257 14.44 5.05 20.57
C GLU A 257 15.13 3.80 19.99
N GLY A 258 15.83 3.04 20.83
CA GLY A 258 16.51 1.80 20.43
C GLY A 258 15.54 0.75 19.87
N LEU A 259 14.39 0.58 20.51
CA LEU A 259 13.34 -0.33 20.04
C LEU A 259 12.77 0.09 18.69
N ALA A 260 12.52 1.39 18.50
CA ALA A 260 12.01 1.93 17.24
C ALA A 260 13.00 1.73 16.10
N ARG A 261 14.29 2.00 16.32
CA ARG A 261 15.36 1.76 15.34
C ARG A 261 15.50 0.29 14.98
N TRP A 262 15.37 -0.60 15.96
CA TRP A 262 15.42 -2.06 15.76
C TRP A 262 14.27 -2.55 14.89
N ARG A 263 13.05 -2.17 15.26
CA ARG A 263 11.83 -2.58 14.54
C ARG A 263 11.79 -2.03 13.12
N HIS A 264 12.17 -0.76 12.92
CA HIS A 264 12.23 -0.18 11.58
C HIS A 264 13.22 -0.90 10.66
N ARG A 265 14.26 -1.53 11.21
CA ARG A 265 15.23 -2.36 10.46
C ARG A 265 14.80 -3.82 10.30
N GLY A 266 13.57 -4.18 10.64
CA GLY A 266 13.06 -5.56 10.54
C GLY A 266 13.56 -6.49 11.63
N GLY A 267 13.91 -5.95 12.80
CA GLY A 267 14.40 -6.72 13.94
C GLY A 267 13.40 -7.78 14.45
N ALA A 268 13.90 -8.95 14.84
CA ALA A 268 13.07 -10.06 15.35
C ALA A 268 12.51 -9.79 16.75
N LYS A 269 11.32 -10.36 17.05
CA LYS A 269 10.57 -10.19 18.33
C LYS A 269 11.26 -10.78 19.58
N GLY A 270 12.43 -11.41 19.46
CA GLY A 270 13.16 -12.04 20.59
C GLY A 270 14.23 -11.16 21.23
N ASP A 271 14.80 -10.21 20.49
CA ASP A 271 15.98 -9.45 20.92
C ASP A 271 15.65 -8.05 21.46
N GLU A 272 14.35 -7.70 21.52
CA GLU A 272 13.87 -6.36 21.85
C GLU A 272 14.44 -5.82 23.16
N GLU A 273 14.46 -6.65 24.21
CA GLU A 273 14.98 -6.26 25.53
C GLU A 273 16.48 -6.02 25.53
N LEU A 274 17.23 -6.84 24.79
CA LEU A 274 18.68 -6.70 24.65
C LEU A 274 19.01 -5.39 23.91
N ILE A 275 18.27 -5.10 22.84
CA ILE A 275 18.49 -3.89 22.03
C ILE A 275 18.10 -2.62 22.81
N MET A 276 16.96 -2.63 23.50
CA MET A 276 16.54 -1.51 24.35
C MET A 276 17.61 -1.16 25.40
N ARG A 277 18.13 -2.18 26.10
CA ARG A 277 19.18 -2.01 27.12
C ARG A 277 20.49 -1.55 26.50
N GLY A 278 20.89 -2.15 25.38
CA GLY A 278 22.12 -1.81 24.68
C GLY A 278 22.12 -0.37 24.19
N TRP A 279 20.99 0.09 23.64
CA TRP A 279 20.85 1.47 23.15
C TRP A 279 20.82 2.50 24.28
N ALA A 280 20.06 2.23 25.34
CA ALA A 280 20.05 3.08 26.53
C ALA A 280 21.44 3.16 27.20
N ALA A 281 22.25 2.10 27.10
CA ALA A 281 23.61 2.07 27.61
C ALA A 281 24.59 2.98 26.84
N THR A 282 24.33 3.22 25.56
CA THR A 282 25.18 4.08 24.72
C THR A 282 24.68 5.53 24.66
N ASP A 283 23.53 5.84 25.25
CA ASP A 283 22.96 7.19 25.26
C ASP A 283 23.69 8.10 26.29
N PRO A 284 24.32 9.21 25.85
CA PRO A 284 25.03 10.14 26.73
C PRO A 284 24.16 10.77 27.82
N THR A 285 22.85 10.93 27.56
CA THR A 285 21.89 11.50 28.51
C THR A 285 21.53 10.53 29.64
N VAL A 286 21.84 9.25 29.46
CA VAL A 286 21.48 8.16 30.38
C VAL A 286 22.73 7.54 31.03
N THR A 287 23.93 7.74 30.47
CA THR A 287 25.17 7.09 30.95
C THR A 287 25.43 7.32 32.45
N GLY A 288 25.27 8.56 32.94
CA GLY A 288 25.41 8.87 34.37
C GLY A 288 24.24 8.40 35.25
N ALA A 289 23.08 8.11 34.65
CA ALA A 289 21.94 7.54 35.35
C ALA A 289 22.12 6.03 35.60
N LEU A 290 22.75 5.31 34.66
CA LEU A 290 22.93 3.85 34.73
C LEU A 290 23.75 3.40 35.94
N GLU A 291 24.72 4.20 36.36
CA GLU A 291 25.58 3.92 37.53
C GLU A 291 24.80 3.96 38.86
N THR A 292 23.70 4.70 38.89
CA THR A 292 22.92 4.96 40.12
C THR A 292 21.53 4.31 40.11
N MET A 293 21.04 3.90 38.94
CA MET A 293 19.74 3.29 38.79
C MET A 293 19.79 1.79 39.12
N PRO A 294 18.91 1.27 40.00
CA PRO A 294 18.86 -0.15 40.29
C PRO A 294 18.43 -0.99 39.06
N ALA A 295 18.97 -2.20 38.93
CA ALA A 295 18.59 -3.12 37.84
C ALA A 295 17.08 -3.38 37.74
N PRO A 296 16.33 -3.57 38.84
CA PRO A 296 14.87 -3.79 38.77
C PRO A 296 14.11 -2.60 38.16
N VAL A 297 14.60 -1.37 38.35
CA VAL A 297 13.99 -0.17 37.77
C VAL A 297 14.22 -0.15 36.25
N ARG A 298 15.43 -0.51 35.80
CA ARG A 298 15.73 -0.63 34.36
C ARG A 298 14.88 -1.70 33.68
N GLU A 299 14.71 -2.85 34.33
CA GLU A 299 13.87 -3.95 33.82
C GLU A 299 12.41 -3.52 33.71
N THR A 300 11.89 -2.85 34.74
CA THR A 300 10.53 -2.30 34.74
C THR A 300 10.33 -1.30 33.60
N MET A 301 11.31 -0.43 33.33
CA MET A 301 11.24 0.51 32.22
C MET A 301 11.25 -0.16 30.86
N VAL A 302 12.07 -1.20 30.66
CA VAL A 302 12.07 -1.98 29.42
C VAL A 302 10.71 -2.64 29.18
N HIS A 303 10.08 -3.19 30.22
CA HIS A 303 8.73 -3.75 30.11
C HIS A 303 7.67 -2.70 29.78
N ILE A 304 7.72 -1.54 30.43
CA ILE A 304 6.79 -0.43 30.17
C ILE A 304 6.96 0.08 28.73
N VAL A 305 8.19 0.28 28.25
CA VAL A 305 8.45 0.71 26.88
C VAL A 305 7.90 -0.31 25.88
N ARG A 306 8.15 -1.60 26.10
CA ARG A 306 7.67 -2.66 25.21
C ARG A 306 6.14 -2.71 25.14
N ALA A 307 5.46 -2.51 26.26
CA ALA A 307 4.01 -2.54 26.36
C ALA A 307 3.36 -1.27 25.77
N MET A 308 3.90 -0.09 26.11
CA MET A 308 3.25 1.19 25.81
C MET A 308 3.65 1.79 24.48
N LEU A 309 4.86 1.52 23.96
CA LEU A 309 5.31 2.14 22.71
C LEU A 309 4.41 1.84 21.51
N PRO A 310 3.86 0.61 21.32
CA PRO A 310 2.87 0.35 20.27
C PRO A 310 1.60 1.22 20.40
N GLU A 311 1.11 1.43 21.63
CA GLU A 311 -0.09 2.25 21.90
C GLU A 311 0.17 3.74 21.70
N LEU A 312 1.38 4.21 21.98
CA LEU A 312 1.76 5.61 21.77
C LEU A 312 2.06 5.93 20.31
N ALA A 313 2.47 4.92 19.54
CA ALA A 313 2.71 5.05 18.10
C ALA A 313 1.41 5.10 17.28
N SER A 314 0.28 4.62 17.81
CA SER A 314 -1.03 4.70 17.15
C SER A 314 -1.82 5.98 17.47
N LEU A 315 -1.30 6.83 18.37
CA LEU A 315 -1.92 8.09 18.81
C LEU A 315 -1.30 9.35 18.18
N ASN A 316 -0.22 9.19 17.42
CA ASN A 316 0.44 10.25 16.64
C ASN A 316 0.24 10.00 15.15
#